data_AF-A0A401Q995-F1
#
_entry.id   AF-A0A401Q995-F1
#
_cell.length_a   1.000
_cell.length_b   1.000
_cell.length_c   1.000
_cell.angle_alpha   90.00
_cell.angle_beta   90.00
_cell.angle_gamma   90.00
#
_symmetry.space_group_name_H-M   'P 1'
#
loop_
_entity.id
_entity.type
_entity.pdbx_description
1 polymer ?
#
loop_
_entity_poly.entity_id
_entity_poly.type
_entity_poly.pdbx_seq_one_letter_code
_entity_poly.pdbx_strand_id
1 'polypeptide(L)'
;KICRNCKCGQEEHDVLTGNEEDKKVGKLFEDTKYSGLIAKLKTDGVPVYKRNMVTLTNPIAAKKDVSFNTVTYEWAPPVQNQALAVRYMELLPKEKQPVAGSEGAQYRKKQLAKQLPAHDQDPSKCHELSVNEVKQMEQFVKKYKNEALGVGDVKLPDEMAAQSKEQGKSDIGERGAKAAVGSVAGQPAAQY
;
A
#
# COMPACT_ATOMS: atom_id res chain seq x y z
N LYS A 1 5.06 -6.81 18.08
CA LYS A 1 5.04 -6.98 19.56
C LYS A 1 3.59 -7.12 19.99
N ILE A 2 3.29 -7.97 20.95
CA ILE A 2 1.94 -8.14 21.49
C ILE A 2 1.84 -7.50 22.88
N CYS A 3 0.68 -6.95 23.21
CA CYS A 3 0.40 -6.38 24.53
C CYS A 3 0.40 -7.49 25.58
N ARG A 4 1.13 -7.30 26.69
CA ARG A 4 1.20 -8.31 27.76
C ARG A 4 -0.15 -8.49 28.47
N ASN A 5 -0.96 -7.43 28.54
CA ASN A 5 -2.27 -7.42 29.19
C ASN A 5 -3.36 -8.04 28.31
N CYS A 6 -3.57 -7.48 27.10
CA CYS A 6 -4.71 -7.85 26.26
C CYS A 6 -4.39 -8.89 25.17
N LYS A 7 -3.10 -9.24 24.98
CA LYS A 7 -2.59 -10.11 23.90
C LYS A 7 -2.83 -9.59 22.47
N CYS A 8 -3.43 -8.42 22.32
CA CYS A 8 -3.60 -7.72 21.06
C CYS A 8 -2.25 -7.28 20.45
N GLY A 9 -2.24 -7.04 19.13
CA GLY A 9 -1.11 -6.44 18.44
C GLY A 9 -0.82 -5.01 18.92
N GLN A 10 0.35 -4.48 18.60
CA GLN A 10 0.72 -3.11 19.00
C GLN A 10 -0.18 -2.06 18.32
N GLU A 11 -0.64 -2.35 17.10
CA GLU A 11 -1.58 -1.56 16.30
C GLU A 11 -3.00 -1.50 16.87
N GLU A 12 -3.31 -2.34 17.86
CA GLU A 12 -4.60 -2.35 18.58
C GLU A 12 -4.61 -1.39 19.77
N HIS A 13 -3.50 -0.69 19.99
CA HIS A 13 -3.34 0.27 21.06
C HIS A 13 -2.87 1.61 20.49
N ASP A 14 -3.25 2.70 21.15
CA ASP A 14 -2.81 4.05 20.80
C ASP A 14 -1.38 4.32 21.32
N VAL A 15 -0.45 3.44 20.95
CA VAL A 15 0.96 3.62 21.24
C VAL A 15 1.55 4.46 20.12
N LEU A 16 2.13 5.61 20.46
CA LEU A 16 2.86 6.44 19.51
C LEU A 16 4.02 5.63 18.90
N THR A 17 3.83 5.18 17.66
CA THR A 17 4.84 4.46 16.89
C THR A 17 5.80 5.39 16.15
N GLY A 18 5.66 6.71 16.33
CA GLY A 18 6.49 7.72 15.68
C GLY A 18 6.50 7.55 14.16
N ASN A 19 7.69 7.40 13.58
CA ASN A 19 7.89 7.21 12.14
C ASN A 19 8.06 5.73 11.72
N GLU A 20 7.82 4.76 12.60
CA GLU A 20 8.06 3.34 12.29
C GLU A 20 7.21 2.83 11.12
N GLU A 21 5.95 3.28 11.02
CA GLU A 21 5.08 2.94 9.89
C GLU A 21 5.60 3.51 8.57
N ASP A 22 6.12 4.74 8.60
CA ASP A 22 6.69 5.37 7.42
C ASP A 22 8.04 4.75 7.04
N LYS A 23 8.83 4.25 8.01
CA LYS A 23 10.03 3.47 7.72
C LYS A 23 9.71 2.15 7.04
N LYS A 24 8.64 1.45 7.46
CA LYS A 24 8.21 0.20 6.82
C LYS A 24 7.85 0.43 5.34
N VAL A 25 7.06 1.45 5.07
CA VAL A 25 6.70 1.83 3.69
C VAL A 25 7.92 2.39 2.94
N GLY A 26 8.80 3.13 3.62
CA GLY A 26 10.03 3.65 3.02
C GLY A 26 10.97 2.54 2.56
N LYS A 27 11.17 1.51 3.39
CA LYS A 27 11.95 0.31 3.04
C LYS A 27 11.37 -0.45 1.85
N LEU A 28 10.05 -0.45 1.67
CA LEU A 28 9.40 -1.04 0.49
C LEU A 28 9.85 -0.35 -0.80
N PHE A 29 9.97 0.98 -0.78
CA PHE A 29 10.35 1.78 -1.96
C PHE A 29 11.86 2.04 -2.10
N GLU A 30 12.66 1.64 -1.11
CA GLU A 30 14.12 1.68 -1.18
C GLU A 30 14.65 0.90 -2.38
N ASP A 31 15.59 1.51 -3.11
CA ASP A 31 16.21 0.99 -4.34
C ASP A 31 15.23 0.73 -5.50
N THR A 32 14.08 1.40 -5.50
CA THR A 32 13.08 1.28 -6.57
C THR A 32 12.98 2.57 -7.39
N LYS A 33 12.29 2.48 -8.54
CA LYS A 33 11.93 3.66 -9.36
C LYS A 33 11.01 4.66 -8.64
N TYR A 34 10.46 4.31 -7.48
CA TYR A 34 9.55 5.13 -6.69
C TYR A 34 10.25 5.97 -5.61
N SER A 35 11.53 6.30 -5.80
CA SER A 35 12.33 7.09 -4.86
C SER A 35 11.74 8.48 -4.54
N GLY A 36 10.86 9.03 -5.40
CA GLY A 36 10.12 10.26 -5.11
C GLY A 36 9.10 10.15 -3.97
N LEU A 37 8.72 8.93 -3.58
CA LEU A 37 7.78 8.67 -2.47
C LEU A 37 8.47 8.58 -1.12
N ILE A 38 9.81 8.57 -1.07
CA ILE A 38 10.58 8.54 0.17
C ILE A 38 11.28 9.88 0.40
N ALA A 39 11.49 10.25 1.66
CA ALA A 39 12.29 11.40 2.03
C ALA A 39 13.77 11.13 1.66
N LYS A 40 14.44 12.15 1.08
CA LYS A 40 15.88 12.07 0.80
C LYS A 40 16.65 11.94 2.11
N LEU A 41 17.36 10.83 2.26
CA LEU A 41 18.20 10.56 3.41
C LEU A 41 19.44 11.46 3.38
N LYS A 42 19.75 12.09 4.52
CA LYS A 42 21.05 12.71 4.75
C LYS A 42 21.93 11.67 5.45
N THR A 43 22.54 10.76 4.68
CA THR A 43 23.54 9.73 5.08
C THR A 43 23.09 8.75 6.18
N ASP A 44 23.21 7.44 5.92
CA ASP A 44 23.01 6.29 6.84
C ASP A 44 21.64 6.10 7.53
N GLY A 45 20.61 6.86 7.17
CA GLY A 45 19.26 6.68 7.72
C GLY A 45 18.41 5.64 6.98
N VAL A 46 17.42 5.04 7.67
CA VAL A 46 16.38 4.19 7.05
C VAL A 46 15.43 5.07 6.23
N PRO A 47 15.13 4.77 4.95
CA PRO A 47 14.21 5.55 4.14
C PRO A 47 12.86 5.72 4.82
N VAL A 48 12.31 6.94 4.81
CA VAL A 48 11.03 7.27 5.43
C VAL A 48 10.05 7.64 4.33
N TYR A 49 8.87 7.01 4.31
CA TYR A 49 7.80 7.36 3.39
C TYR A 49 7.35 8.81 3.59
N LYS A 50 7.27 9.56 2.50
CA LYS A 50 6.71 10.92 2.48
C LYS A 50 5.19 10.82 2.50
N ARG A 51 4.65 10.55 3.69
CA ARG A 51 3.21 10.43 3.90
C ARG A 51 2.49 11.73 3.51
N ASN A 52 1.47 11.60 2.66
CA ASN A 52 0.64 12.73 2.27
C ASN A 52 -0.47 12.95 3.31
N MET A 53 -0.26 13.86 4.24
CA MET A 53 -1.30 14.33 5.16
C MET A 53 -2.05 15.50 4.53
N VAL A 54 -3.37 15.42 4.48
CA VAL A 54 -4.21 16.42 3.79
C VAL A 54 -5.24 16.97 4.77
N THR A 55 -5.34 18.29 4.84
CA THR A 55 -6.41 18.97 5.58
C THR A 55 -7.43 19.48 4.57
N LEU A 56 -8.66 18.99 4.67
CA LEU A 56 -9.78 19.35 3.82
C LEU A 56 -10.72 20.27 4.59
N THR A 57 -11.04 21.42 4.02
CA THR A 57 -11.99 22.37 4.59
C THR A 57 -13.23 22.38 3.71
N ASN A 58 -14.33 21.84 4.20
CA ASN A 58 -15.62 21.87 3.52
C ASN A 58 -16.49 23.01 4.08
N PRO A 59 -17.02 23.91 3.23
CA PRO A 59 -17.95 24.94 3.67
C PRO A 59 -19.29 24.28 4.01
N ILE A 60 -19.80 24.55 5.21
CA ILE A 60 -21.15 24.20 5.65
C ILE A 60 -21.99 25.46 5.49
N ALA A 61 -22.91 25.44 4.53
CA ALA A 61 -23.91 26.49 4.39
C ALA A 61 -24.94 26.36 5.52
N ALA A 62 -24.73 27.05 6.64
CA ALA A 62 -25.78 27.28 7.62
C ALA A 62 -26.53 28.57 7.24
N LYS A 63 -27.86 28.58 7.42
CA LYS A 63 -28.78 29.57 6.84
C LYS A 63 -28.54 31.05 7.22
N LYS A 64 -27.53 31.40 8.01
CA LYS A 64 -27.09 32.79 8.26
C LYS A 64 -25.58 32.95 8.50
N ASP A 65 -24.78 31.88 8.45
CA ASP A 65 -23.33 31.94 8.71
C ASP A 65 -22.62 30.82 7.96
N VAL A 66 -21.50 31.10 7.30
CA VAL A 66 -20.72 30.08 6.59
C VAL A 66 -19.72 29.50 7.57
N SER A 67 -20.07 28.37 8.18
CA SER A 67 -19.15 27.61 9.03
C SER A 67 -18.24 26.75 8.17
N PHE A 68 -16.96 26.67 8.50
CA PHE A 68 -16.02 25.75 7.83
C PHE A 68 -15.80 24.53 8.71
N ASN A 69 -15.98 23.33 8.15
CA ASN A 69 -15.56 22.09 8.81
C ASN A 69 -14.21 21.67 8.25
N THR A 70 -13.18 21.72 9.11
CA THR A 70 -11.81 21.34 8.77
C THR A 70 -11.54 19.93 9.29
N VAL A 71 -11.24 19.02 8.37
CA VAL A 71 -10.92 17.62 8.66
C VAL A 71 -9.51 17.31 8.19
N THR A 72 -8.66 16.85 9.08
CA THR A 72 -7.30 16.41 8.75
C THR A 72 -7.26 14.89 8.58
N TYR A 73 -6.79 14.44 7.43
CA TYR A 73 -6.54 13.04 7.12
C TYR A 73 -5.06 12.72 7.31
N GLU A 74 -4.76 11.66 8.04
CA GLU A 74 -3.40 11.18 8.28
C GLU A 74 -2.76 10.58 7.02
N TRP A 75 -3.57 10.19 6.03
CA TRP A 75 -3.08 9.70 4.75
C TRP A 75 -4.06 10.02 3.63
N ALA A 76 -3.52 10.43 2.48
CA ALA A 76 -4.21 10.48 1.20
C ALA A 76 -3.38 9.80 0.10
N PRO A 77 -4.02 9.21 -0.92
CA PRO A 77 -3.29 8.68 -2.06
C PRO A 77 -2.51 9.80 -2.76
N PRO A 78 -1.36 9.49 -3.38
CA PRO A 78 -0.71 10.41 -4.31
C PRO A 78 -1.65 10.64 -5.51
N VAL A 79 -2.04 11.90 -5.73
CA VAL A 79 -2.97 12.30 -6.79
C VAL A 79 -2.52 13.60 -7.42
N GLN A 80 -3.03 13.88 -8.63
CA GLN A 80 -2.63 15.06 -9.42
C GLN A 80 -3.23 16.36 -8.86
N ASN A 81 -4.37 16.29 -8.16
CA ASN A 81 -5.01 17.46 -7.55
C ASN A 81 -5.79 17.10 -6.26
N GLN A 82 -6.04 18.11 -5.43
CA GLN A 82 -6.71 17.93 -4.13
C GLN A 82 -8.18 17.50 -4.26
N ALA A 83 -8.89 17.92 -5.31
CA ALA A 83 -10.28 17.54 -5.53
C ALA A 83 -10.43 16.02 -5.74
N LEU A 84 -9.47 15.39 -6.42
CA LEU A 84 -9.45 13.93 -6.58
C LEU A 84 -9.19 13.20 -5.25
N ALA A 85 -8.31 13.74 -4.39
CA ALA A 85 -8.12 13.21 -3.04
C ALA A 85 -9.40 13.34 -2.19
N VAL A 86 -10.08 14.49 -2.26
CA VAL A 86 -11.38 14.71 -1.58
C VAL A 86 -12.37 13.66 -2.03
N ARG A 87 -12.54 13.51 -3.35
CA ARG A 87 -13.49 12.57 -3.93
C ARG A 87 -13.17 11.12 -3.56
N TYR A 88 -11.89 10.75 -3.57
CA TYR A 88 -11.46 9.44 -3.11
C TYR A 88 -11.85 9.20 -1.65
N MET A 89 -11.60 10.16 -0.76
CA MET A 89 -11.97 10.05 0.65
C MET A 89 -13.48 9.96 0.85
N GLU A 90 -14.29 10.71 0.09
CA GLU A 90 -15.75 10.64 0.15
C GLU A 90 -16.31 9.25 -0.22
N LEU A 91 -15.64 8.54 -1.12
CA LEU A 91 -16.04 7.21 -1.59
C LEU A 91 -15.62 6.07 -0.66
N LEU A 92 -14.74 6.33 0.31
CA LEU A 92 -14.41 5.35 1.35
C LEU A 92 -15.54 5.27 2.39
N PRO A 93 -15.85 4.05 2.90
CA PRO A 93 -16.71 3.90 4.08
C PRO A 93 -16.25 4.81 5.22
N LYS A 94 -17.17 5.48 5.90
CA LYS A 94 -16.86 6.53 6.88
C LYS A 94 -15.95 6.03 8.00
N GLU A 95 -16.15 4.79 8.42
CA GLU A 95 -15.40 4.10 9.48
C GLU A 95 -13.99 3.71 9.05
N LYS A 96 -13.68 3.80 7.74
CA LYS A 96 -12.35 3.48 7.17
C LYS A 96 -11.62 4.73 6.68
N GLN A 97 -12.21 5.91 6.81
CA GLN A 97 -11.55 7.16 6.44
C GLN A 97 -10.45 7.47 7.45
N PRO A 98 -9.19 7.71 7.02
CA PRO A 98 -8.05 7.91 7.92
C PRO A 98 -8.02 9.33 8.50
N VAL A 99 -9.14 9.79 9.05
CA VAL A 99 -9.25 11.07 9.78
C VAL A 99 -8.42 10.99 11.05
N ALA A 100 -7.64 12.03 11.35
CA ALA A 100 -6.76 12.07 12.51
C ALA A 100 -7.52 11.76 13.81
N GLY A 101 -7.00 10.80 14.58
CA GLY A 101 -7.61 10.34 15.83
C GLY A 101 -8.88 9.49 15.69
N SER A 102 -9.33 9.17 14.47
CA SER A 102 -10.54 8.35 14.26
C SER A 102 -10.26 6.84 14.27
N GLU A 103 -11.32 6.03 14.39
CA GLU A 103 -11.26 4.58 14.18
C GLU A 103 -10.74 4.21 12.79
N GLY A 104 -11.02 5.02 11.77
CA GLY A 104 -10.52 4.80 10.41
C GLY A 104 -9.01 5.03 10.29
N ALA A 105 -8.44 5.96 11.03
CA ALA A 105 -6.99 6.10 11.13
C ALA A 105 -6.38 4.85 11.80
N GLN A 106 -6.95 4.38 12.91
CA GLN A 106 -6.51 3.14 13.55
C GLN A 106 -6.67 1.92 12.62
N TYR A 107 -7.79 1.82 11.91
CA TYR A 107 -8.03 0.77 10.91
C TYR A 107 -6.93 0.76 9.86
N ARG A 108 -6.53 1.93 9.33
CA ARG A 108 -5.44 2.03 8.37
C ARG A 108 -4.11 1.52 8.96
N LYS A 109 -3.78 1.90 10.19
CA LYS A 109 -2.57 1.41 10.89
C LYS A 109 -2.58 -0.13 11.00
N LYS A 110 -3.74 -0.71 11.36
CA LYS A 110 -3.94 -2.17 11.41
C LYS A 110 -3.75 -2.83 10.04
N GLN A 111 -4.31 -2.24 8.98
CA GLN A 111 -4.13 -2.76 7.62
C GLN A 111 -2.66 -2.71 7.18
N LEU A 112 -1.96 -1.60 7.43
CA LEU A 112 -0.53 -1.49 7.13
C LEU A 112 0.30 -2.53 7.88
N ALA A 113 0.03 -2.74 9.17
CA ALA A 113 0.76 -3.73 9.97
C ALA A 113 0.57 -5.15 9.44
N LYS A 114 -0.64 -5.49 8.95
CA LYS A 114 -0.96 -6.79 8.36
C LYS A 114 -0.39 -6.96 6.95
N GLN A 115 -0.44 -5.92 6.13
CA GLN A 115 -0.04 -5.96 4.71
C GLN A 115 1.46 -5.81 4.51
N LEU A 116 2.17 -5.15 5.43
CA LEU A 116 3.62 -4.94 5.35
C LEU A 116 4.34 -5.45 6.62
N PRO A 117 4.36 -6.77 6.87
CA PRO A 117 5.19 -7.35 7.91
C PRO A 117 6.68 -7.06 7.65
N ALA A 118 7.42 -6.70 8.69
CA ALA A 118 8.84 -6.40 8.56
C ALA A 118 9.67 -7.64 8.13
N HIS A 119 9.24 -8.83 8.56
CA HIS A 119 9.85 -10.13 8.24
C HIS A 119 9.78 -10.49 6.76
N ASP A 120 8.88 -9.87 5.99
CA ASP A 120 8.77 -10.12 4.54
C ASP A 120 9.79 -9.32 3.74
N GLN A 121 10.44 -8.34 4.39
CA GLN A 121 11.27 -7.32 3.75
C GLN A 121 12.72 -7.31 4.24
N ASP A 122 12.97 -7.88 5.43
CA ASP A 122 14.22 -7.73 6.13
C ASP A 122 14.64 -9.04 6.81
N PRO A 123 15.65 -9.76 6.27
CA PRO A 123 16.15 -10.98 6.87
C PRO A 123 16.59 -10.80 8.33
N SER A 124 17.04 -9.61 8.73
CA SER A 124 17.45 -9.32 10.12
C SER A 124 16.29 -9.31 11.12
N LYS A 125 15.05 -9.29 10.63
CA LYS A 125 13.85 -9.39 11.46
C LYS A 125 13.40 -10.84 11.64
N CYS A 126 13.83 -11.74 10.77
CA CYS A 126 13.51 -13.16 10.84
C CYS A 126 14.40 -13.86 11.88
N HIS A 127 13.85 -14.85 12.58
CA HIS A 127 14.61 -15.69 13.49
C HIS A 127 15.08 -16.94 12.76
N GLU A 128 16.27 -17.42 13.12
CA GLU A 128 16.78 -18.75 12.73
C GLU A 128 16.97 -18.97 11.22
N LEU A 129 17.10 -17.91 10.41
CA LEU A 129 17.48 -18.06 9.01
C LEU A 129 18.94 -18.51 8.89
N SER A 130 19.18 -19.55 8.10
CA SER A 130 20.53 -19.92 7.67
C SER A 130 21.13 -18.85 6.74
N VAL A 131 22.45 -18.84 6.60
CA VAL A 131 23.15 -17.92 5.68
C VAL A 131 22.65 -18.06 4.23
N ASN A 132 22.23 -19.26 3.84
CA ASN A 132 21.69 -19.50 2.50
C ASN A 132 20.27 -18.93 2.34
N GLU A 133 19.41 -19.09 3.34
CA GLU A 133 18.05 -18.53 3.32
C GLU A 133 18.06 -17.00 3.37
N VAL A 134 18.97 -16.39 4.12
CA VAL A 134 19.20 -14.93 4.10
C VAL A 134 19.46 -14.47 2.66
N LYS A 135 20.39 -15.12 1.95
CA LYS A 135 20.70 -14.78 0.55
C LYS A 135 19.50 -14.97 -0.38
N GLN A 136 18.74 -16.05 -0.22
CA GLN A 136 17.55 -16.31 -1.02
C GLN A 136 16.47 -15.25 -0.79
N MET A 137 16.25 -14.86 0.46
CA MET A 137 15.29 -13.81 0.81
C MET A 137 15.72 -12.45 0.25
N GLU A 138 17.00 -12.07 0.36
CA GLU A 138 17.52 -10.84 -0.24
C GLU A 138 17.31 -10.80 -1.77
N GLN A 139 17.58 -11.93 -2.44
CA GLN A 139 17.35 -12.07 -3.88
C GLN A 139 15.86 -11.97 -4.23
N PHE A 140 14.99 -12.61 -3.45
CA PHE A 140 13.54 -12.52 -3.63
C PHE A 140 13.04 -11.09 -3.46
N VAL A 141 13.47 -10.41 -2.38
CA VAL A 141 13.10 -9.02 -2.10
C VAL A 141 13.50 -8.11 -3.25
N LYS A 142 14.75 -8.23 -3.71
CA LYS A 142 15.24 -7.48 -4.87
C LYS A 142 14.41 -7.75 -6.13
N LYS A 143 14.10 -9.02 -6.41
CA LYS A 143 13.36 -9.41 -7.61
C LYS A 143 11.94 -8.84 -7.60
N TYR A 144 11.17 -9.02 -6.53
CA TYR A 144 9.79 -8.55 -6.50
C TYR A 144 9.73 -7.01 -6.55
N LYS A 145 10.67 -6.30 -5.90
CA LYS A 145 10.76 -4.83 -5.97
C LYS A 145 10.96 -4.33 -7.39
N ASN A 146 11.73 -5.06 -8.20
CA ASN A 146 12.03 -4.70 -9.57
C ASN A 146 10.92 -5.08 -10.55
N GLU A 147 10.31 -6.24 -10.37
CA GLU A 147 9.42 -6.85 -11.37
C GLU A 147 7.94 -6.70 -11.05
N ALA A 148 7.57 -6.60 -9.77
CA ALA A 148 6.18 -6.71 -9.32
C ALA A 148 5.68 -5.52 -8.49
N LEU A 149 6.57 -4.81 -7.77
CA LEU A 149 6.17 -3.66 -6.98
C LEU A 149 5.66 -2.53 -7.87
N GLY A 150 4.48 -2.03 -7.53
CA GLY A 150 3.81 -0.96 -8.24
C GLY A 150 3.15 0.05 -7.31
N VAL A 151 2.86 1.23 -7.85
CA VAL A 151 2.03 2.26 -7.21
C VAL A 151 0.86 2.52 -8.15
N GLY A 152 -0.36 2.37 -7.64
CA GLY A 152 -1.58 2.63 -8.43
C GLY A 152 -1.94 4.11 -8.45
N ASP A 153 -2.40 4.57 -9.61
CA ASP A 153 -2.96 5.91 -9.78
C ASP A 153 -4.46 5.91 -9.47
N VAL A 154 -4.94 6.95 -8.78
CA VAL A 154 -6.37 7.17 -8.61
C VAL A 154 -6.90 7.86 -9.87
N LYS A 155 -8.03 7.36 -10.40
CA LYS A 155 -8.76 7.95 -11.52
C LYS A 155 -10.26 7.91 -11.25
N LEU A 156 -11.00 8.84 -11.85
CA LEU A 156 -12.46 8.78 -11.80
C LEU A 156 -12.97 7.69 -12.76
N PRO A 157 -14.11 7.04 -12.46
CA PRO A 157 -14.70 6.02 -13.33
C PRO A 157 -14.88 6.49 -14.79
N ASP A 158 -15.28 7.75 -14.99
CA ASP A 158 -15.50 8.32 -16.32
C ASP A 158 -14.20 8.43 -17.14
N GLU A 159 -13.07 8.71 -16.48
CA GLU A 159 -11.75 8.77 -17.11
C GLU A 159 -11.26 7.37 -17.53
N MET A 160 -11.57 6.35 -16.73
CA MET A 160 -11.24 4.96 -17.06
C MET A 160 -12.06 4.46 -18.26
N ALA A 161 -13.34 4.84 -18.35
CA ALA A 161 -14.20 4.48 -19.48
C ALA A 161 -13.73 5.12 -20.80
N ALA A 162 -13.23 6.35 -20.76
CA ALA A 162 -12.68 7.03 -21.94
C ALA A 162 -11.44 6.32 -22.51
N GLN A 163 -10.50 5.91 -21.64
CA GLN A 163 -9.26 5.23 -22.06
C GLN A 163 -9.53 3.85 -22.69
N SER A 164 -10.49 3.10 -22.14
CA SER A 164 -10.87 1.80 -22.71
C SER A 164 -11.46 1.88 -24.13
N LYS A 165 -12.06 3.02 -24.50
CA LYS A 165 -12.58 3.26 -25.86
C LYS A 165 -11.48 3.66 -26.85
N GLU A 166 -10.40 4.28 -26.38
CA GLU A 166 -9.27 4.67 -27.22
C GLU A 166 -8.33 3.48 -27.51
N GLN A 167 -8.09 2.59 -26.54
CA GLN A 167 -7.31 1.36 -26.75
C GLN A 167 -7.99 0.34 -27.68
N GLY A 168 -9.32 0.39 -27.84
CA GLY A 168 -10.07 -0.53 -28.71
C GLY A 168 -9.93 -0.30 -30.21
N LYS A 169 -9.11 0.68 -30.65
CA LYS A 169 -8.98 1.08 -32.06
C LYS A 169 -7.63 0.75 -32.71
N SER A 170 -6.71 0.10 -31.99
CA SER A 170 -5.33 -0.10 -32.47
C SER A 170 -4.75 -1.51 -32.35
N ASP A 171 -5.54 -2.58 -32.25
CA ASP A 171 -4.99 -3.95 -32.30
C ASP A 171 -5.98 -4.94 -32.93
N ILE A 172 -6.09 -4.89 -34.26
CA ILE A 172 -6.40 -6.07 -35.08
C ILE A 172 -5.09 -6.43 -35.79
N GLY A 173 -4.26 -7.19 -35.09
CA GLY A 173 -2.92 -7.59 -35.52
C GLY A 173 -2.57 -8.97 -34.98
N GLU A 174 -3.14 -9.99 -35.62
CA GLU A 174 -2.63 -11.36 -35.79
C GLU A 174 -1.51 -11.83 -34.85
N ARG A 175 -1.86 -12.72 -33.90
CA ARG A 175 -0.91 -13.74 -33.42
C ARG A 175 -1.63 -14.95 -32.84
N GLY A 176 -1.87 -15.94 -33.70
CA GLY A 176 -2.16 -17.30 -33.27
C GLY A 176 -0.90 -17.94 -32.69
N ALA A 177 -0.97 -18.39 -31.45
CA ALA A 177 -0.10 -19.41 -30.89
C ALA A 177 -0.96 -20.35 -30.06
N LYS A 178 -1.22 -21.55 -30.59
CA LYS A 178 -1.88 -22.62 -29.84
C LYS A 178 -0.91 -23.14 -28.78
N ALA A 179 -1.26 -22.96 -27.51
CA ALA A 179 -0.64 -23.71 -26.43
C ALA A 179 -1.24 -25.13 -26.41
N ALA A 180 -0.42 -26.14 -26.68
CA ALA A 180 -0.75 -27.53 -26.47
C ALA A 180 -0.71 -27.82 -24.96
N VAL A 181 -1.86 -28.14 -24.37
CA VAL A 181 -1.96 -28.63 -23.00
C VAL A 181 -1.63 -30.12 -23.02
N GLY A 182 -0.46 -30.49 -22.49
CA GLY A 182 -0.11 -31.88 -22.22
C GLY A 182 -0.82 -32.36 -20.96
N SER A 183 -1.78 -33.27 -21.13
CA SER A 183 -2.37 -34.05 -20.04
C SER A 183 -1.34 -35.03 -19.50
N VAL A 184 -0.93 -34.87 -18.25
CA VAL A 184 -0.24 -35.94 -17.50
C VAL A 184 -1.30 -36.76 -16.77
N ALA A 185 -1.46 -38.00 -17.25
CA ALA A 185 -2.29 -39.03 -16.67
C ALA A 185 -1.73 -39.49 -15.31
N GLY A 186 -2.61 -39.71 -14.34
CA GLY A 186 -2.28 -40.27 -13.05
C GLY A 186 -1.81 -41.72 -13.15
N GLN A 187 -0.87 -42.09 -12.27
CA GLN A 187 -0.56 -43.47 -11.95
C GLN A 187 -1.04 -43.77 -10.51
N PRO A 188 -1.62 -44.96 -10.27
CA PRO A 188 -2.14 -45.33 -8.97
C PRO A 188 -1.03 -45.82 -8.02
N ALA A 189 -1.33 -45.68 -6.73
CA ALA A 189 -0.55 -46.19 -5.61
C ALA A 189 -0.32 -47.71 -5.69
N ALA A 190 0.87 -48.14 -5.29
CA ALA A 190 1.14 -49.50 -4.85
C ALA A 190 1.84 -49.45 -3.49
N GLN A 191 1.26 -50.20 -2.56
CA GLN A 191 1.77 -50.51 -1.23
C GLN A 191 3.08 -51.29 -1.32
N TYR A 192 4.03 -51.01 -0.42
CA TYR A 192 4.56 -51.94 0.60
C TYR A 192 5.40 -51.15 1.60
#